data_AF-A0A2M8N7T3-F1
#
_entry.id   AF-A0A2M8N7T3-F1
#
_cell.length_a   1.000
_cell.length_b   1.000
_cell.length_c   1.000
_cell.angle_alpha   90.00
_cell.angle_beta   90.00
_cell.angle_gamma   90.00
#
_symmetry.space_group_name_H-M   'P 1'
#
loop_
_entity.id
_entity.type
_entity.pdbx_description
1 polymer ?
#
loop_
_entity_poly.entity_id
_entity_poly.type
_entity_poly.pdbx_seq_one_letter_code
_entity_poly.pdbx_strand_id
1 'polypeptide(L)'
;MAGQNETTEREQHPQNAITLGFSMLAGLGVVLMMCGAALGVIQGEQADNNTIGLIVLTGVLMFISGVGVWLAYVRPWETFDDINQPKYHGHHDHDDHAIVPADQNAVIEHHES
;
A
#
# COMPACT_ATOMS: atom_id res chain seq x y z
N MET A 1 -41.27 4.68 -3.14
CA MET A 1 -40.03 5.45 -2.85
C MET A 1 -38.94 4.43 -2.60
N ALA A 2 -38.13 4.14 -3.62
CA ALA A 2 -37.10 3.11 -3.56
C ALA A 2 -35.79 3.74 -3.10
N GLY A 3 -35.19 3.18 -2.04
CA GLY A 3 -33.90 3.59 -1.51
C GLY A 3 -32.82 3.38 -2.55
N GLN A 4 -32.05 4.43 -2.81
CA GLN A 4 -30.83 4.35 -3.58
C GLN A 4 -29.76 3.77 -2.65
N ASN A 5 -29.47 2.50 -2.87
CA ASN A 5 -28.41 1.79 -2.20
C ASN A 5 -27.11 2.23 -2.88
N GLU A 6 -26.50 3.30 -2.37
CA GLU A 6 -25.14 3.69 -2.74
C GLU A 6 -24.21 2.56 -2.34
N THR A 7 -23.89 1.72 -3.32
CA THR A 7 -22.87 0.69 -3.20
C THR A 7 -21.56 1.43 -3.17
N THR A 8 -20.98 1.56 -1.98
CA THR A 8 -19.59 1.97 -1.82
C THR A 8 -18.73 0.97 -2.60
N GLU A 9 -18.33 1.32 -3.83
CA GLU A 9 -17.24 0.66 -4.53
C GLU A 9 -16.01 0.84 -3.64
N ARG A 10 -15.74 -0.16 -2.80
CA ARG A 10 -14.42 -0.28 -2.20
C ARG A 10 -13.49 -0.52 -3.37
N GLU A 11 -12.60 0.42 -3.68
CA GLU A 11 -11.44 0.17 -4.51
C GLU A 11 -10.75 -1.08 -3.97
N GLN A 12 -11.05 -2.22 -4.58
CA GLN A 12 -10.30 -3.44 -4.36
C GLN A 12 -8.97 -3.19 -5.04
N HIS A 13 -8.01 -2.65 -4.30
CA HIS A 13 -6.62 -2.68 -4.72
C HIS A 13 -6.33 -4.14 -5.10
N PRO A 14 -6.06 -4.45 -6.38
CA PRO A 14 -5.74 -5.81 -6.75
C PRO A 14 -4.53 -6.21 -5.93
N GLN A 15 -4.72 -7.15 -5.01
CA GLN A 15 -3.63 -7.73 -4.26
C GLN A 15 -2.71 -8.35 -5.30
N ASN A 16 -1.59 -7.67 -5.57
CA ASN A 16 -0.60 -8.11 -6.53
C ASN A 16 0.06 -9.37 -5.96
N ALA A 17 -0.56 -10.53 -6.20
CA ALA A 17 -0.11 -11.84 -5.75
C ALA A 17 1.33 -12.12 -6.18
N ILE A 18 1.76 -11.52 -7.30
CA ILE A 18 3.13 -11.52 -7.79
C ILE A 18 4.07 -10.77 -6.83
N THR A 19 3.70 -9.58 -6.39
CA THR A 19 4.46 -8.81 -5.39
C THR A 19 4.55 -9.55 -4.06
N LEU A 20 3.46 -10.20 -3.64
CA LEU A 20 3.46 -11.06 -2.45
C LEU A 20 4.39 -12.27 -2.64
N GLY A 21 4.41 -12.88 -3.82
CA GLY A 21 5.31 -13.97 -4.15
C GLY A 21 6.79 -13.56 -4.05
N PHE A 22 7.14 -12.38 -4.57
CA PHE A 22 8.51 -11.87 -4.48
C PHE A 22 8.91 -11.51 -3.04
N SER A 23 8.01 -10.97 -2.23
CA SER A 23 8.30 -10.70 -0.82
C SER A 23 8.49 -11.98 0.00
N MET A 24 7.70 -13.02 -0.28
CA MET A 24 7.88 -14.35 0.33
C MET A 24 9.21 -14.99 -0.08
N LEU A 25 9.58 -14.87 -1.36
CA LEU A 25 10.86 -15.37 -1.88
C LEU A 25 12.04 -14.67 -1.19
N ALA A 26 12.00 -13.33 -1.10
CA ALA A 26 13.02 -12.56 -0.42
C ALA A 26 13.09 -12.89 1.08
N GLY A 27 11.93 -13.00 1.74
CA GLY A 27 11.83 -13.39 3.14
C GLY A 27 12.40 -14.78 3.42
N LEU A 28 12.15 -15.76 2.54
CA LEU A 28 12.71 -17.10 2.67
C LEU A 28 14.24 -17.09 2.57
N GLY A 29 14.80 -16.27 1.69
CA GLY A 29 16.25 -16.06 1.61
C GLY A 29 16.84 -15.57 2.94
N VAL A 30 16.18 -14.63 3.61
CA VAL A 30 16.59 -14.14 4.94
C VAL A 30 16.50 -15.23 6.00
N VAL A 31 15.42 -16.01 6.02
CA VAL A 31 15.26 -17.14 6.95
C VAL A 31 16.38 -18.16 6.75
N LEU A 32 16.72 -18.50 5.50
CA LEU A 32 17.85 -19.40 5.20
C LEU A 32 19.19 -18.87 5.73
N MET A 33 19.45 -17.57 5.56
CA MET A 33 20.66 -16.94 6.11
C MET A 33 20.70 -17.03 7.64
N MET A 34 19.56 -16.80 8.30
CA MET A 34 19.46 -16.94 9.76
C MET A 34 19.70 -18.38 10.23
N CYS A 35 19.16 -19.37 9.51
CA CYS A 35 19.41 -20.78 9.80
C CYS A 35 20.90 -21.14 9.62
N GLY A 36 21.54 -20.66 8.54
CA GLY A 36 22.97 -20.87 8.32
C GLY A 36 23.82 -20.28 9.44
N ALA A 37 23.52 -19.04 9.86
CA ALA A 37 24.19 -18.40 10.99
C ALA A 37 23.99 -19.17 12.30
N ALA A 38 22.76 -19.59 12.60
CA ALA A 38 22.46 -20.38 13.80
C ALA A 38 23.23 -21.72 13.81
N LEU A 39 23.25 -22.42 12.69
CA LEU A 39 23.99 -23.69 12.55
C LEU A 39 25.49 -23.50 12.75
N GLY A 40 26.07 -22.41 12.24
CA GLY A 40 27.47 -22.07 12.46
C GLY A 40 27.79 -21.81 13.92
N VAL A 41 26.92 -21.09 14.64
CA VAL A 41 27.10 -20.83 16.08
C VAL A 41 26.96 -22.10 16.91
N ILE A 42 26.00 -22.97 16.60
CA ILE A 42 25.75 -24.22 17.35
C ILE A 42 26.88 -25.24 17.16
N GLN A 43 27.37 -25.39 15.92
CA GLN A 43 28.37 -26.42 15.61
C GLN A 43 29.81 -25.96 15.87
N GLY A 44 30.07 -24.66 15.90
CA GLY A 44 31.38 -24.11 16.24
C GLY A 44 32.51 -24.67 15.36
N GLU A 45 33.51 -25.30 15.99
CA GLU A 45 34.67 -25.85 15.28
C GLU A 45 34.34 -27.10 14.43
N GLN A 46 33.26 -27.81 14.74
CA GLN A 46 32.81 -28.97 13.95
C GLN A 46 31.96 -28.57 12.73
N ALA A 47 31.71 -27.29 12.56
CA ALA A 47 30.88 -26.77 11.50
C ALA A 47 31.54 -26.98 10.12
N ASP A 48 30.82 -27.60 9.20
CA ASP A 48 31.22 -27.63 7.79
C ASP A 48 31.01 -26.23 7.16
N ASN A 49 32.10 -25.47 7.12
CA ASN A 49 32.14 -24.13 6.55
C ASN A 49 31.69 -24.08 5.09
N ASN A 50 31.89 -25.15 4.31
CA ASN A 50 31.46 -25.18 2.91
C ASN A 50 29.95 -25.30 2.83
N THR A 51 29.36 -26.23 3.59
CA THR A 51 27.91 -26.42 3.64
C THR A 51 27.20 -25.16 4.17
N ILE A 52 27.70 -24.55 5.25
CA ILE A 52 27.13 -23.31 5.81
C ILE A 52 27.29 -22.15 4.83
N GLY A 53 28.46 -22.01 4.22
CA GLY A 53 28.73 -21.00 3.20
C GLY A 53 27.77 -21.11 2.02
N LEU A 54 27.49 -22.33 1.54
CA LEU A 54 26.52 -22.58 0.47
C LEU A 54 25.09 -22.22 0.89
N ILE A 55 24.67 -22.54 2.11
CA ILE A 55 23.34 -22.17 2.64
C ILE A 55 23.18 -20.65 2.65
N VAL A 56 24.17 -19.93 3.21
CA VAL A 56 24.14 -18.47 3.30
C VAL A 56 24.18 -17.85 1.90
N LEU A 57 25.06 -18.32 1.01
CA LEU A 57 25.15 -17.83 -0.37
C LEU A 57 23.85 -18.04 -1.13
N THR A 58 23.22 -19.20 -0.98
CA THR A 58 21.91 -19.48 -1.59
C THR A 58 20.85 -18.52 -1.06
N GLY A 59 20.82 -18.28 0.26
CA GLY A 59 19.93 -17.30 0.88
C GLY A 59 20.13 -15.88 0.34
N VAL A 60 21.38 -15.46 0.15
CA VAL A 60 21.73 -14.16 -0.45
C VAL A 60 21.24 -14.06 -1.90
N LEU A 61 21.51 -15.07 -2.73
CA LEU A 61 21.05 -15.07 -4.12
C LEU A 61 19.52 -15.05 -4.22
N MET A 62 18.84 -15.79 -3.34
CA MET A 62 17.39 -15.80 -3.27
C MET A 62 16.81 -14.45 -2.82
N PHE A 63 17.45 -13.81 -1.83
CA PHE A 63 17.09 -12.46 -1.40
C PHE A 63 17.28 -11.42 -2.50
N ILE A 64 18.46 -11.40 -3.14
CA ILE A 64 18.79 -10.45 -4.22
C ILE A 64 17.84 -10.65 -5.42
N SER A 65 17.55 -11.89 -5.80
CA SER A 65 16.61 -12.17 -6.90
C SER A 65 15.19 -11.72 -6.56
N GLY A 66 14.69 -11.99 -5.35
CA GLY A 66 13.38 -11.52 -4.91
C GLY A 66 13.26 -10.00 -4.94
N VAL A 67 14.23 -9.29 -4.35
CA VAL A 67 14.27 -7.81 -4.34
C VAL A 67 14.49 -7.24 -5.73
N GLY A 68 15.42 -7.81 -6.51
CA GLY A 68 15.78 -7.35 -7.85
C GLY A 68 14.64 -7.49 -8.84
N VAL A 69 13.94 -8.64 -8.84
CA VAL A 69 12.76 -8.84 -9.68
C VAL A 69 11.63 -7.91 -9.23
N TRP A 70 11.44 -7.71 -7.93
CA TRP A 70 10.45 -6.75 -7.42
C TRP A 70 10.73 -5.32 -7.90
N LEU A 71 11.98 -4.86 -7.79
CA LEU A 71 12.39 -3.54 -8.29
C LEU A 71 12.15 -3.43 -9.80
N ALA A 72 12.53 -4.44 -10.59
CA ALA A 72 12.35 -4.44 -12.03
C ALA A 72 10.87 -4.50 -12.47
N TYR A 73 9.99 -5.05 -11.62
CA TYR A 73 8.55 -5.15 -11.86
C TYR A 73 7.80 -3.88 -11.46
N VAL A 74 8.01 -3.39 -10.23
CA VAL A 74 7.32 -2.21 -9.71
C VAL A 74 7.89 -0.92 -10.30
N ARG A 75 9.18 -0.93 -10.67
CA ARG A 75 9.91 0.21 -11.25
C ARG A 75 9.55 1.54 -10.59
N PRO A 76 9.72 1.65 -9.27
CA PRO A 76 9.19 2.78 -8.53
C PRO A 76 9.74 4.13 -9.04
N TRP A 77 10.93 4.13 -9.64
CA TRP A 77 11.54 5.30 -10.29
C TRP A 77 10.75 5.86 -11.48
N GLU A 78 9.91 5.08 -12.15
CA GLU A 78 9.04 5.60 -13.23
C GLU A 78 7.84 6.38 -12.68
N THR A 79 7.40 6.09 -11.44
CA THR A 79 6.23 6.74 -10.82
C THR A 79 6.61 7.94 -9.94
N PHE A 80 7.87 8.04 -9.52
CA PHE A 80 8.36 9.16 -8.70
C PHE A 80 8.58 10.46 -9.50
N ASP A 81 8.61 10.42 -10.83
CA ASP A 81 8.80 11.61 -11.68
C ASP A 81 7.57 12.56 -11.67
N ASP A 82 6.39 12.04 -11.32
CA ASP A 82 5.15 12.83 -11.23
C ASP A 82 5.01 13.61 -9.90
N ILE A 83 6.09 13.72 -9.12
CA ILE A 83 6.11 14.47 -7.84
C ILE A 83 5.87 15.99 -8.04
N ASN A 84 6.17 16.49 -9.23
CA ASN A 84 5.95 17.90 -9.58
C ASN A 84 4.52 18.18 -10.04
N GLN A 85 3.68 17.16 -10.21
CA GLN A 85 2.26 17.37 -10.43
C GLN A 85 1.52 17.31 -9.12
N PRO A 86 0.69 18.31 -8.80
CA PRO A 86 -0.18 18.23 -7.64
C PRO A 86 -1.11 17.04 -7.86
N LYS A 87 -0.95 15.97 -7.08
CA LYS A 87 -2.01 14.99 -6.91
C LYS A 87 -3.21 15.76 -6.39
N TYR A 88 -4.19 16.01 -7.26
CA TYR A 88 -5.47 16.58 -6.87
C TYR A 88 -6.13 15.63 -5.88
N HIS A 89 -5.95 15.91 -4.59
CA HIS A 89 -6.74 15.32 -3.53
C HIS A 89 -7.92 16.26 -3.40
N GLY A 90 -8.93 16.05 -4.25
CA GLY A 90 -10.16 16.82 -4.17
C GLY A 90 -10.74 16.70 -2.76
N HIS A 91 -10.54 17.73 -1.94
CA HIS A 91 -11.54 18.09 -0.97
C HIS A 91 -12.75 18.49 -1.82
N HIS A 92 -13.77 17.64 -1.84
CA HIS A 92 -15.10 18.10 -2.25
C HIS A 92 -15.39 19.32 -1.37
N ASP A 93 -15.47 20.48 -2.01
CA ASP A 93 -15.92 21.71 -1.40
C ASP A 93 -17.27 21.43 -0.72
N HIS A 94 -17.29 21.49 0.60
CA HIS A 94 -18.52 21.56 1.37
C HIS A 94 -19.09 22.97 1.24
N ASP A 95 -19.52 23.37 0.05
CA ASP A 95 -20.12 24.68 -0.17
C ASP A 95 -21.35 24.58 -1.06
N ASP A 96 -22.42 24.03 -0.50
CA ASP A 96 -23.80 24.29 -0.95
C ASP A 96 -24.71 24.48 0.28
N HIS A 97 -24.32 25.38 1.18
CA HIS A 97 -25.32 26.03 2.04
C HIS A 97 -26.05 27.06 1.18
N ALA A 98 -27.13 26.62 0.54
CA ALA A 98 -28.10 27.51 -0.08
C ALA A 98 -28.59 28.53 0.98
N ILE A 99 -28.01 29.73 0.94
CA ILE A 99 -28.58 30.90 1.60
C ILE A 99 -29.87 31.19 0.86
N VAL A 100 -31.00 30.73 1.40
CA VAL A 100 -32.31 31.17 0.96
C VAL A 100 -32.41 32.65 1.33
N PRO A 101 -32.47 33.59 0.36
CA PRO A 101 -32.84 34.96 0.70
C PRO A 101 -34.24 34.91 1.31
N ALA A 102 -34.38 35.40 2.54
CA ALA A 102 -35.67 35.54 3.17
C ALA A 102 -36.59 36.35 2.24
N ASP A 103 -37.71 35.76 1.86
CA ASP A 103 -38.80 36.44 1.16
C ASP A 103 -39.21 37.68 1.96
N GLN A 104 -38.97 38.87 1.38
CA GLN A 104 -39.30 40.17 1.97
C GLN A 104 -40.77 40.56 1.74
N ASN A 105 -41.71 39.61 1.65
CA ASN A 105 -43.13 39.92 1.49
C ASN A 105 -43.99 39.49 2.69
N ALA A 106 -43.57 39.89 3.90
CA ALA A 106 -44.50 40.00 5.03
C ALA A 106 -45.46 41.16 4.78
N VAL A 107 -46.55 40.90 4.07
CA VAL A 107 -47.74 41.77 4.08
C VAL A 107 -48.35 41.65 5.48
N ILE A 108 -48.22 42.71 6.28
CA ILE A 108 -48.94 42.85 7.53
C ILE A 108 -50.39 43.21 7.19
N GLU A 109 -51.30 42.24 7.19
CA GLU A 109 -52.73 42.54 7.29
C GLU A 109 -53.08 42.81 8.77
N HIS A 110 -53.15 44.10 9.11
CA HIS A 110 -53.97 44.55 10.22
C HIS A 110 -55.45 44.38 9.84
N HIS A 111 -56.19 43.52 10.55
CA HIS A 111 -57.65 43.65 10.59
C HIS A 111 -58.10 43.75 12.04
N GLU A 112 -58.46 44.97 12.41
CA GLU A 112 -59.23 45.32 13.60
C GLU A 112 -60.71 45.12 13.30
N SER A 113 -61.41 44.35 14.16
CA SER A 113 -62.72 44.68 14.77
C SER A 113 -63.29 43.46 15.48
#